data_AF-A0A958SBB0-F1
#
_entry.id   AF-A0A958SBB0-F1
#
_cell.length_a   1.000
_cell.length_b   1.000
_cell.length_c   1.000
_cell.angle_alpha   90.00
_cell.angle_beta   90.00
_cell.angle_gamma   90.00
#
_symmetry.space_group_name_H-M   'P 1'
#
loop_
_entity.id
_entity.type
_entity.pdbx_description
1 polymer ?
#
loop_
_entity_poly.entity_id
_entity_poly.type
_entity_poly.pdbx_seq_one_letter_code
_entity_poly.pdbx_strand_id
1 'polypeptide(L)' 'TEKWAEELLGVLAKSKVHAPGSQIAIEVGTKEEVTENHPPLLLLDRRPFGDKTVLYFERPHAEDENRGE' A
#
# COMPACT_ATOMS: atom_id res chain seq x y z
N THR A 1 -12.30 -8.71 13.03
CA THR A 1 -11.41 -7.57 12.77
C THR A 1 -11.80 -6.99 11.43
N GLU A 2 -11.95 -5.67 11.35
CA GLU A 2 -12.22 -4.98 10.09
C GLU A 2 -11.07 -5.26 9.09
N LYS A 3 -11.39 -5.31 7.79
CA LYS A 3 -10.44 -5.62 6.70
C LYS A 3 -10.50 -4.59 5.57
N TRP A 4 -11.03 -3.39 5.85
CA TRP A 4 -11.30 -2.41 4.80
C TRP A 4 -10.00 -1.93 4.15
N ALA A 5 -8.90 -1.83 4.89
CA ALA A 5 -7.63 -1.37 4.36
C ALA A 5 -7.02 -2.39 3.39
N GLU A 6 -7.09 -3.67 3.75
CA GLU A 6 -6.67 -4.79 2.91
C GLU A 6 -7.51 -4.85 1.62
N GLU A 7 -8.83 -4.71 1.74
CA GLU A 7 -9.75 -4.69 0.59
C GLU A 7 -9.52 -3.47 -0.30
N LEU A 8 -9.31 -2.29 0.29
CA LEU A 8 -8.99 -1.05 -0.42
C LEU A 8 -7.69 -1.19 -1.20
N LEU A 9 -6.64 -1.72 -0.60
CA LEU A 9 -5.36 -1.96 -1.28
C LEU A 9 -5.52 -2.92 -2.46
N GLY A 10 -6.33 -3.98 -2.32
CA GLY A 10 -6.67 -4.87 -3.42
C GLY A 10 -7.40 -4.19 -4.58
N VAL A 11 -8.26 -3.21 -4.28
CA VAL A 11 -8.94 -2.39 -5.31
C VAL A 11 -7.97 -1.39 -5.94
N LEU A 12 -7.15 -0.70 -5.14
CA LEU A 12 -6.17 0.27 -5.61
C LEU A 12 -5.16 -0.38 -6.53
N ALA A 13 -4.61 -1.55 -6.17
CA ALA A 13 -3.66 -2.29 -6.98
C ALA A 13 -4.16 -2.55 -8.42
N LYS A 14 -5.48 -2.74 -8.59
CA LYS A 14 -6.13 -2.99 -9.89
C LYS A 14 -6.66 -1.71 -10.56
N SER A 15 -6.67 -0.60 -9.85
CA SER A 15 -7.25 0.65 -10.29
C SER A 15 -6.33 1.40 -11.25
N LYS A 16 -6.93 2.20 -12.15
CA LYS A 16 -6.23 3.16 -13.01
C LYS A 16 -6.28 4.60 -12.46
N VAL A 17 -6.78 4.78 -11.23
CA VAL A 17 -6.98 6.11 -10.62
C VAL A 17 -5.67 6.81 -10.29
N HIS A 18 -4.59 6.06 -10.08
CA HIS A 18 -3.27 6.59 -9.78
C HIS A 18 -2.25 6.07 -10.81
N ALA A 19 -1.39 6.98 -11.26
CA ALA A 19 -0.38 6.71 -12.27
C ALA A 19 0.86 6.02 -11.66
N PRO A 20 1.74 5.42 -12.48
CA PRO A 20 3.08 5.04 -12.03
C PRO A 20 3.83 6.23 -11.41
N GLY A 21 4.61 5.99 -10.36
CA GLY A 21 5.25 6.99 -9.50
C GLY A 21 4.34 7.62 -8.44
N SER A 22 3.05 7.24 -8.38
CA SER A 22 2.14 7.78 -7.35
C SER A 22 2.41 7.15 -5.98
N GLN A 23 2.35 7.99 -4.95
CA GLN A 23 2.41 7.55 -3.56
C GLN A 23 1.01 7.48 -2.93
N ILE A 24 0.80 6.47 -2.11
CA ILE A 24 -0.45 6.19 -1.41
C ILE A 24 -0.13 6.09 0.09
N ALA A 25 -0.79 6.91 0.91
CA ALA A 25 -0.70 6.81 2.36
C ALA A 25 -2.05 6.34 2.91
N ILE A 26 -2.03 5.28 3.74
CA ILE A 26 -3.23 4.75 4.39
C ILE A 26 -3.02 4.76 5.90
N GLU A 27 -3.89 5.45 6.61
CA GLU A 27 -3.96 5.39 8.07
C GLU A 27 -4.94 4.29 8.48
N VAL A 28 -4.46 3.35 9.28
CA VAL A 28 -5.25 2.19 9.75
C VAL A 28 -5.17 2.08 11.26
N GLY A 29 -6.16 1.45 11.88
CA GLY A 29 -6.09 1.12 13.31
C GLY A 29 -5.05 0.04 13.59
N THR A 30 -4.38 0.11 14.74
CA THR A 30 -3.39 -0.89 15.18
C THR A 30 -3.90 -2.33 15.29
N LYS A 31 -5.22 -2.53 15.35
CA LYS A 31 -5.86 -3.85 15.38
C LYS A 31 -6.13 -4.42 13.99
N GLU A 32 -5.98 -3.63 12.93
CA GLU A 32 -6.21 -4.05 11.56
C GLU A 32 -4.92 -4.60 10.95
N GLU A 33 -4.96 -5.86 10.53
CA GLU A 33 -3.84 -6.50 9.85
C GLU A 33 -3.90 -6.13 8.37
N VAL A 34 -2.80 -5.57 7.86
CA VAL A 34 -2.62 -5.26 6.45
C VAL A 34 -1.35 -5.96 5.98
N THR A 35 -1.49 -6.77 4.93
CA THR A 35 -0.37 -7.49 4.35
C THR A 35 0.53 -6.53 3.56
N GLU A 36 1.80 -6.90 3.38
CA GLU A 36 2.75 -6.04 2.66
C GLU A 36 2.69 -6.28 1.13
N ASN A 37 1.99 -7.34 0.71
CA ASN A 37 2.04 -7.85 -0.65
C ASN A 37 0.78 -7.47 -1.43
N HIS A 38 0.80 -6.30 -2.07
CA HIS A 38 -0.28 -5.82 -2.92
C HIS A 38 0.19 -5.41 -4.33
N PRO A 39 0.76 -6.32 -5.16
CA PRO A 39 1.31 -5.94 -6.45
C PRO A 39 0.27 -5.24 -7.35
N PRO A 40 0.62 -4.13 -8.04
CA PRO A 40 1.98 -3.58 -8.17
C PRO A 40 2.38 -2.61 -7.06
N LEU A 41 1.56 -2.38 -6.03
CA LEU A 41 1.90 -1.46 -4.94
C LEU A 41 3.03 -2.01 -4.08
N LEU A 42 4.08 -1.22 -3.91
CA LEU A 42 5.24 -1.52 -3.08
C LEU A 42 5.13 -0.78 -1.76
N LEU A 43 5.19 -1.48 -0.63
CA LEU A 43 5.27 -0.86 0.68
C LEU A 43 6.65 -0.22 0.86
N LEU A 44 6.69 1.10 1.05
CA LEU A 44 7.91 1.86 1.29
C LEU A 44 8.21 2.00 2.80
N ASP A 45 7.18 2.23 3.61
CA ASP A 45 7.36 2.52 5.03
C ASP A 45 6.09 2.18 5.84
N ARG A 46 6.28 1.84 7.11
CA ARG A 46 5.22 1.57 8.10
C ARG A 46 5.56 2.30 9.38
N ARG A 47 4.73 3.27 9.76
CA ARG A 47 4.97 4.10 10.95
C ARG A 47 3.84 3.99 11.98
N PRO A 48 4.13 3.56 13.22
CA PRO A 48 3.15 3.58 14.29
C PRO A 48 2.96 5.00 14.84
N PHE A 49 1.71 5.37 15.13
CA PHE A 49 1.30 6.63 15.74
C PHE A 49 0.17 6.39 16.74
N GLY A 50 0.50 6.16 18.01
CA GLY A 50 -0.49 5.90 19.06
C GLY A 50 -1.30 4.63 18.77
N ASP A 51 -2.59 4.79 18.55
CA ASP A 51 -3.52 3.70 18.21
C ASP A 51 -3.66 3.45 16.69
N LYS A 52 -2.90 4.19 15.88
CA LYS A 52 -2.88 4.11 14.42
C LYS A 52 -1.52 3.64 13.87
N THR A 53 -1.55 3.18 12.64
CA THR A 53 -0.37 2.94 11.81
C THR A 53 -0.59 3.61 10.47
N VAL A 54 0.40 4.35 9.98
CA VAL A 54 0.39 4.88 8.61
C VAL A 54 1.28 3.99 7.74
N LEU A 55 0.70 3.51 6.64
CA LEU A 55 1.37 2.69 5.64
C LEU A 55 1.59 3.55 4.39
N TYR A 56 2.82 3.59 3.91
CA TYR A 56 3.20 4.33 2.70
C TYR A 56 3.51 3.35 1.59
N PHE A 57 2.77 3.43 0.50
CA PHE A 57 2.98 2.63 -0.70
C PHE A 57 3.35 3.50 -1.89
N GLU A 58 4.04 2.91 -2.85
CA GLU A 58 4.29 3.48 -4.17
C GLU A 58 3.79 2.54 -5.26
N ARG A 59 3.24 3.10 -6.33
CA ARG A 59 3.10 2.37 -7.58
C ARG A 59 4.36 2.58 -8.41
N PRO A 60 5.22 1.57 -8.59
CA PRO A 60 6.47 1.73 -9.31
C PRO A 60 6.22 2.10 -10.78
N HIS A 61 7.23 2.69 -11.41
CA HIS A 61 7.26 2.77 -12.86
C HIS A 61 7.44 1.36 -13.44
N ALA A 62 6.85 1.09 -14.61
CA ALA A 62 6.97 -0.21 -15.27
C ALA A 62 8.44 -0.62 -15.54
N GLU A 63 9.35 0.36 -15.57
CA GLU A 63 10.79 0.15 -15.74
C GLU A 63 11.49 -0.36 -14.47
N ASP A 64 10.90 -0.10 -13.29
CA ASP A 64 11.46 -0.49 -12.00
C ASP A 64 11.02 -1.91 -11.56
N GLU A 65 9.95 -2.45 -12.15
CA GLU A 65 9.49 -3.83 -11.88
C GLU A 65 10.55 -4.89 -12.29
N ASN A 66 11.47 -4.58 -13.21
CA ASN A 66 12.49 -5.50 -13.72
C ASN A 66 13.86 -5.40 -13.03
N ARG A 67 14.07 -4.50 -12.06
CA ARG A 67 15.38 -4.33 -11.38
C ARG A 67 15.51 -5.14 -10.09
N GLY A 68 14.49 -5.93 -9.73
CA GLY A 68 14.42 -6.71 -8.50
C GLY A 68 14.72 -8.20 -8.62
N GLU A 69 15.15 -8.70 -9.78
CA GLU A 69 15.61 -10.09 -9.99
C GLU A 69 17.14 -10.23 -9.97
#